data_AF-A0A2N2VSU7-F1
#
_entry.id   AF-A0A2N2VSU7-F1
#
_cell.length_a   1.000
_cell.length_b   1.000
_cell.length_c   1.000
_cell.angle_alpha   90.00
_cell.angle_beta   90.00
_cell.angle_gamma   90.00
#
_symmetry.space_group_name_H-M   'P 1'
#
loop_
_entity.id
_entity.type
_entity.pdbx_description
1 polymer ?
#
loop_
_entity_poly.entity_id
_entity_poly.type
_entity_poly.pdbx_seq_one_letter_code
_entity_poly.pdbx_strand_id
1 'polypeptide(L)' 'MVYKVENRYDVDKEGRWFFVENRYDADKKIWFAENKYDADLLIFFVENRYDAGWKNRSKMHLLY' A
#
# COMPACT_ATOMS: atom_id res chain seq x y z
N MET A 1 -5.95 0.09 -5.02
CA MET A 1 -5.00 -0.50 -5.98
C MET A 1 -3.62 -0.01 -5.61
N VAL A 2 -2.66 -0.92 -5.49
CA VAL A 2 -1.28 -0.60 -5.11
C VAL A 2 -0.31 -1.07 -6.20
N TYR A 3 0.61 -0.20 -6.58
CA TYR A 3 1.72 -0.52 -7.46
C TYR A 3 3.02 -0.55 -6.64
N LYS A 4 3.77 -1.63 -6.76
CA LYS A 4 5.08 -1.76 -6.12
C LYS A 4 6.13 -1.03 -6.97
N VAL A 5 6.76 -0.01 -6.40
CA VAL A 5 7.85 0.72 -7.06
C VAL A 5 9.20 0.08 -6.73
N GLU A 6 10.18 0.27 -7.61
CA GLU A 6 11.55 -0.18 -7.43
C GLU A 6 12.44 0.86 -6.75
N ASN A 7 12.03 2.13 -6.75
CA ASN A 7 12.77 3.23 -6.17
C ASN A 7 11.95 3.93 -5.07
N ARG A 8 12.58 4.15 -3.92
CA ARG A 8 11.98 4.84 -2.76
C ARG A 8 11.48 6.26 -3.08
N TYR A 9 12.02 6.91 -4.10
CA TYR A 9 11.61 8.27 -4.47
C TYR A 9 10.30 8.32 -5.26
N ASP A 10 9.82 7.17 -5.78
CA ASP A 10 8.61 7.09 -6.60
C ASP A 10 7.33 6.83 -5.79
N VAL A 11 7.46 6.78 -4.46
CA VAL A 11 6.33 6.54 -3.54
C VAL A 11 5.36 7.71 -3.51
N ASP A 12 4.09 7.41 -3.28
CA ASP A 12 3.05 8.43 -3.07
C ASP A 12 1.95 7.95 -2.11
N LYS A 13 1.02 8.86 -1.82
CA LYS A 13 -0.16 8.57 -0.98
C LYS A 13 -1.32 7.93 -1.76
N GLU A 14 -1.22 7.86 -3.09
CA GLU A 14 -2.31 7.41 -3.96
C GLU A 14 -2.23 5.93 -4.32
N GLY A 15 -1.11 5.25 -4.04
CA GLY A 15 -1.00 3.80 -4.17
C GLY A 15 0.34 3.30 -4.67
N ARG A 16 1.38 4.13 -4.75
CA ARG A 16 2.75 3.72 -5.10
C ARG A 16 3.55 3.41 -3.85
N TRP A 17 3.86 2.13 -3.65
CA TRP A 17 4.46 1.63 -2.42
C TRP A 17 5.84 1.07 -2.67
N PHE A 18 6.79 1.43 -1.82
CA PHE A 18 8.13 0.86 -1.79
C PHE A 18 8.24 -0.07 -0.59
N PHE A 19 8.69 -1.31 -0.83
CA PHE A 19 8.85 -2.31 0.22
C PHE A 19 10.30 -2.35 0.67
N VAL A 20 10.50 -2.22 1.97
CA VAL A 20 11.81 -2.32 2.61
C VAL A 20 11.88 -3.59 3.45
N GLU A 21 13.07 -4.18 3.55
CA GLU A 21 13.30 -5.37 4.35
C GLU A 21 13.42 -5.03 5.85
N ASN A 22 13.98 -3.87 6.17
CA ASN A 22 14.18 -3.44 7.54
C ASN A 22 12.97 -2.64 8.06
N ARG A 23 12.40 -3.11 9.17
CA ARG A 23 11.26 -2.48 9.86
C ARG A 23 11.51 -1.03 10.33
N TYR A 24 12.77 -0.60 10.45
CA TYR A 24 13.12 0.76 10.86
C TYR A 24 13.13 1.76 9.70
N ASP A 25 13.28 1.27 8.47
CA ASP A 25 13.24 2.09 7.25
C ASP A 25 11.82 2.28 6.72
N ALA A 26 10.84 1.56 7.28
CA ALA A 26 9.47 1.56 6.84
C ALA A 26 8.67 2.70 7.49
N ASP A 27 8.01 3.52 6.67
CA ASP A 27 7.07 4.53 7.16
C ASP A 27 5.81 3.91 7.78
N LYS A 28 5.42 2.72 7.29
CA LYS A 28 4.23 2.00 7.72
C LYS A 28 4.55 0.51 7.87
N LYS A 29 4.02 -0.11 8.92
CA LYS A 29 4.11 -1.56 9.15
C LYS A 29 2.79 -2.19 8.77
N ILE A 30 2.86 -3.20 7.92
CA ILE A 30 1.69 -3.88 7.36
C ILE A 30 1.76 -5.33 7.78
N TRP A 31 0.64 -5.82 8.29
CA TRP A 31 0.43 -7.23 8.57
C TRP A 31 -0.55 -7.78 7.55
N PHE A 32 -0.21 -8.92 6.94
CA PHE A 32 -1.08 -9.59 5.98
C PHE A 32 -1.99 -10.55 6.72
N ALA A 33 -3.29 -10.24 6.73
CA ALA A 33 -4.30 -11.10 7.30
C ALA A 33 -4.53 -12.35 6.45
N GLU A 34 -4.81 -13.48 7.09
CA GLU A 34 -5.13 -14.73 6.42
C GLU A 34 -6.52 -14.69 5.75
N ASN A 35 -7.48 -14.00 6.37
CA ASN A 35 -8.82 -13.80 5.83
C ASN A 35 -9.14 -12.33 5.60
N LYS A 36 -9.91 -12.06 4.54
CA LYS A 36 -10.38 -10.71 4.18
C LYS A 36 -11.23 -10.02 5.26
N TYR A 37 -11.86 -10.79 6.15
CA TYR A 37 -12.73 -10.27 7.20
C TYR A 37 -11.95 -9.74 8.40
N ASP A 38 -10.71 -10.20 8.58
CA ASP A 38 -9.81 -9.77 9.65
C ASP A 38 -8.98 -8.54 9.23
N ALA A 39 -9.05 -8.15 7.95
CA ALA A 39 -8.29 -7.05 7.39
C ALA A 39 -9.05 -5.72 7.48
N ASP A 40 -8.39 -4.69 8.02
CA ASP A 40 -8.91 -3.32 8.00
C ASP A 40 -8.96 -2.74 6.58
N LEU A 41 -7.94 -3.07 5.78
CA LEU A 41 -7.74 -2.58 4.42
C LEU A 41 -7.50 -3.73 3.43
N LEU A 42 -8.31 -3.78 2.37
CA LEU A 42 -8.11 -4.70 1.25
C LEU A 42 -7.25 -4.04 0.17
N ILE A 43 -6.14 -4.68 -0.16
CA ILE A 43 -5.15 -4.19 -1.13
C ILE A 43 -5.13 -5.15 -2.32
N PHE A 44 -5.15 -4.58 -3.52
CA PHE A 44 -4.97 -5.30 -4.78
C PHE A 44 -3.74 -4.74 -5.47
N PHE A 45 -2.78 -5.61 -5.78
CA PHE A 45 -1.58 -5.23 -6.49
C PHE A 45 -1.85 -5.17 -8.00
N VAL A 46 -1.34 -4.11 -8.63
CA VAL A 46 -1.43 -3.90 -10.08
C VAL A 46 -0.03 -3.85 -10.69
N GLU A 47 0.07 -4.16 -11.99
CA GLU A 47 1.34 -4.17 -12.73
C GLU A 47 1.68 -2.80 -13.34
N ASN A 48 0.71 -1.91 -13.49
CA ASN A 48 0.93 -0.59 -14.07
C ASN A 48 0.69 0.51 -13.03
N ARG A 49 1.64 1.45 -12.93
CA ARG A 49 1.58 2.59 -12.02
C ARG A 49 0.33 3.46 -12.19
N TYR A 50 -0.21 3.54 -13.41
CA TYR A 50 -1.39 4.37 -13.71
C TYR A 50 -2.70 3.76 -13.18
N ASP A 51 -2.70 2.47 -12.85
CA ASP A 51 -3.86 1.78 -12.26
C ASP A 51 -3.85 1.84 -10.73
N ALA A 52 -2.76 2.32 -10.13
CA ALA A 52 -2.65 2.54 -8.71
C ALA A 52 -3.58 3.70 -8.28
N GLY A 53 -4.21 3.55 -7.12
CA GLY A 53 -5.26 4.48 -6.74
C GLY A 53 -6.16 3.97 -5.63
N TRP A 54 -6.71 4.91 -4.87
CA TRP A 54 -7.82 4.66 -3.95
C TRP A 54 -9.13 4.48 -4.72
N LYS A 55 -9.73 3.29 -4.62
CA LYS A 55 -11.12 3.08 -5.05
C LYS A 55 -12.13 3.61 -4.03
N ASN A 56 -11.83 3.46 -2.74
CA ASN A 56 -12.64 4.00 -1.66
C ASN A 56 -11.76 4.85 -0.73
N ARG A 57 -11.91 6.18 -0.83
CA ARG A 57 -11.11 7.14 -0.04
C ARG A 57 -11.53 7.21 1.43
N SER A 58 -12.70 6.68 1.81
CA SER A 58 -13.17 6.72 3.21
C SER A 58 -12.21 6.02 4.18
N LYS A 59 -11.46 5.01 3.71
CA LYS A 59 -10.48 4.25 4.51
C LYS A 59 -9.05 4.78 4.41
N MET A 60 -8.81 5.84 3.65
CA MET A 60 -7.46 6.38 3.43
C MET A 60 -6.78 6.84 4.74
N HIS A 61 -7.58 7.26 5.73
CA HIS A 61 -7.12 7.66 7.05
C HIS A 61 -6.36 6.57 7.81
N LEU A 62 -6.55 5.28 7.47
CA LEU A 62 -5.85 4.16 8.11
C LEU A 62 -4.35 4.12 7.78
N LEU A 63 -3.91 4.82 6.73
CA LEU A 63 -2.49 4.90 6.34
C LEU A 63 -1.81 6.21 6.73
N TYR A 64 -2.51 7.14 7.41
CA TYR A 64 -1.90 8.39 7.87
C TYR A 64 -1.11 8.24 9.16
#